data_AF-A0A820VUA8-F1
#
_entry.id   AF-A0A820VUA8-F1
#
_cell.length_a   1.000
_cell.length_b   1.000
_cell.length_c   1.000
_cell.angle_alpha   90.00
_cell.angle_beta   90.00
_cell.angle_gamma   90.00
#
_symmetry.space_group_name_H-M   'P 1'
#
loop_
_entity.id
_entity.type
_entity.pdbx_description
1 polymer ?
#
loop_
_entity_poly.entity_id
_entity_poly.type
_entity_poly.pdbx_seq_one_letter_code
_entity_poly.pdbx_strand_id
1 'polypeptide(L)'
;SKTELAALIHLCNGTLLNTLPIATPNDPSILTIVLCDKLLPFESSNQQRLLERSRANGVNYLSPEWVLESIVQFSLQPFDHYEEKF
;
A
#
# COMPACT_ATOMS: atom_id res chain seq x y z
N SER A 1 10.28 1.93 11.89
CA SER A 1 10.72 3.02 10.98
C SER A 1 10.49 2.61 9.52
N LYS A 2 10.45 3.56 8.56
CA LYS A 2 10.22 3.27 7.13
C LYS A 2 11.21 2.26 6.55
N THR A 3 12.47 2.33 6.95
CA THR A 3 13.55 1.44 6.49
C THR A 3 13.36 0.00 6.98
N GLU A 4 12.90 -0.18 8.21
CA GLU A 4 12.64 -1.52 8.78
C GLU A 4 11.44 -2.18 8.11
N LEU A 5 10.36 -1.43 7.89
CA LEU A 5 9.18 -1.94 7.16
C LEU A 5 9.55 -2.33 5.72
N ALA A 6 10.36 -1.51 5.05
CA ALA A 6 10.89 -1.82 3.73
C ALA A 6 11.72 -3.12 3.71
N ALA A 7 12.58 -3.32 4.71
CA ALA A 7 13.36 -4.55 4.83
C ALA A 7 12.47 -5.78 5.05
N LEU A 8 11.43 -5.67 5.90
CA LEU A 8 10.46 -6.75 6.14
C LEU A 8 9.72 -7.13 4.86
N ILE A 9 9.23 -6.15 4.09
CA ILE A 9 8.55 -6.38 2.81
C ILE A 9 9.49 -7.11 1.85
N HIS A 10 10.75 -6.68 1.76
CA HIS A 10 11.73 -7.32 0.89
C HIS A 10 12.03 -8.78 1.28
N LEU A 11 12.14 -9.07 2.59
CA LEU A 11 12.34 -10.43 3.10
C LEU A 11 11.14 -11.35 2.81
N CYS A 12 9.94 -10.79 2.70
CA CYS A 12 8.73 -11.49 2.30
C CYS A 12 8.51 -11.51 0.77
N ASN A 13 9.58 -11.28 -0.01
CA ASN A 13 9.55 -11.27 -1.48
C ASN A 13 8.68 -10.17 -2.11
N GLY A 14 8.39 -9.10 -1.35
CA GLY A 14 7.74 -7.90 -1.84
C GLY A 14 8.73 -6.96 -2.54
N THR A 15 8.23 -6.19 -3.50
CA THR A 15 9.01 -5.16 -4.20
C THR A 15 8.52 -3.77 -3.80
N LEU A 16 9.45 -2.90 -3.40
CA LEU A 16 9.15 -1.51 -3.10
C LEU A 16 9.26 -0.67 -4.37
N LEU A 17 8.26 0.18 -4.58
CA LEU A 17 8.26 1.15 -5.66
C LEU A 17 8.65 2.53 -5.12
N ASN A 18 9.48 3.24 -5.88
CA ASN A 18 9.89 4.60 -5.54
C ASN A 18 8.86 5.66 -5.99
N THR A 19 7.83 5.24 -6.74
CA THR A 19 6.78 6.11 -7.27
C THR A 19 5.41 5.52 -6.98
N LEU A 20 4.39 6.39 -6.87
CA LEU A 20 3.02 5.94 -6.69
C LEU A 20 2.54 5.23 -7.97
N PRO A 21 2.10 3.96 -7.89
CA PRO A 21 1.56 3.27 -9.05
C PRO A 21 0.23 3.89 -9.46
N ILE A 22 0.08 4.21 -10.75
CA ILE A 22 -1.17 4.77 -11.29
C ILE A 22 -2.20 3.66 -11.55
N ALA A 23 -1.77 2.41 -11.74
CA ALA A 23 -2.63 1.26 -11.98
C ALA A 23 -1.96 -0.01 -11.46
N THR A 24 -2.77 -1.04 -11.19
CA THR A 24 -2.27 -2.39 -10.94
C THR A 24 -1.75 -3.00 -12.25
N PRO A 25 -0.74 -3.90 -12.19
CA PRO A 25 -0.37 -4.72 -13.34
C PRO A 25 -1.58 -5.52 -13.85
N ASN A 26 -1.58 -5.86 -15.15
CA ASN A 26 -2.61 -6.73 -15.74
C ASN A 26 -2.51 -8.19 -15.26
N ASP A 27 -1.46 -8.53 -14.51
CA ASP A 27 -1.27 -9.84 -13.92
C ASP A 27 -2.04 -9.92 -12.58
N PRO A 28 -3.08 -10.77 -12.47
CA PRO A 28 -3.89 -10.89 -11.26
C PRO A 28 -3.14 -11.53 -10.09
N SER A 29 -1.96 -12.12 -10.32
CA SER A 29 -1.10 -12.64 -9.25
C SER A 29 -0.31 -11.55 -8.54
N ILE A 30 -0.25 -10.34 -9.11
CA ILE A 30 0.50 -9.22 -8.54
C ILE A 30 -0.44 -8.30 -7.77
N LEU A 31 -0.35 -8.38 -6.44
CA LEU A 31 -0.99 -7.43 -5.55
C LEU A 31 -0.18 -6.13 -5.49
N THR A 32 -0.79 -5.01 -5.84
CA THR A 32 -0.19 -3.67 -5.70
C THR A 32 -0.91 -2.89 -4.60
N ILE A 33 -0.14 -2.45 -3.61
CA ILE A 33 -0.65 -1.71 -2.44
C ILE A 33 0.19 -0.45 -2.23
N VAL A 34 -0.47 0.60 -1.74
CA VAL A 34 0.17 1.78 -1.18
C VAL A 34 0.01 1.70 0.33
N LEU A 35 1.14 1.73 1.04
CA LEU A 35 1.16 1.76 2.50
C LEU A 35 1.21 3.21 2.97
N CYS A 36 0.24 3.61 3.76
CA CYS A 36 0.04 4.99 4.18
C CYS A 36 -0.48 5.04 5.61
N ASP A 37 0.09 5.92 6.43
CA ASP A 37 -0.44 6.23 7.76
C ASP A 37 -1.70 7.10 7.63
N LYS A 38 -2.63 6.93 8.59
CA LYS A 38 -3.90 7.68 8.76
C LYS A 38 -3.81 9.21 8.70
N LEU A 39 -2.62 9.79 8.64
CA LEU A 39 -2.33 11.17 8.99
C LEU A 39 -1.55 11.95 7.93
N LEU A 40 -1.59 11.56 6.66
CA LEU A 40 -1.02 12.43 5.62
C LEU A 40 -2.07 13.44 5.14
N PRO A 41 -2.08 14.70 5.63
CA PRO A 41 -2.76 15.76 4.91
C PRO A 41 -2.05 15.88 3.56
N PHE A 42 -2.73 15.57 2.47
CA PHE A 42 -2.15 15.77 1.14
C PHE A 42 -1.92 17.26 0.95
N GLU A 43 -0.66 17.67 1.03
CA GLU A 43 -0.26 19.08 1.02
C GLU A 43 -0.54 19.76 -0.33
N SER A 44 -0.87 18.99 -1.38
CA SER A 44 -1.13 19.50 -2.72
C SER A 44 -2.27 18.80 -3.45
N SER A 45 -3.05 19.58 -4.21
CA SER A 45 -4.11 19.11 -5.10
C SER A 45 -3.63 18.03 -6.10
N ASN A 46 -2.37 18.08 -6.51
CA ASN A 46 -1.81 17.11 -7.46
C ASN A 46 -1.59 15.73 -6.85
N GLN A 47 -1.13 15.64 -5.59
CA GLN A 47 -1.00 14.36 -4.90
C GLN A 47 -2.36 13.73 -4.68
N GLN A 48 -3.35 14.51 -4.25
CA GLN A 48 -4.72 14.05 -4.07
C GLN A 48 -5.32 13.47 -5.36
N ARG A 49 -5.17 14.17 -6.50
CA ARG A 49 -5.61 13.66 -7.81
C ARG A 49 -4.91 12.37 -8.24
N LEU A 50 -3.61 12.25 -7.94
CA LEU A 50 -2.85 11.05 -8.30
C LEU A 50 -3.33 9.83 -7.50
N LEU A 51 -3.67 10.03 -6.23
CA LEU A 51 -4.21 9.00 -5.34
C LEU A 51 -5.62 8.57 -5.76
N GLU A 52 -6.50 9.54 -6.02
CA GLU A 52 -7.85 9.27 -6.55
C GLU A 52 -7.78 8.46 -7.84
N ARG A 53 -6.86 8.83 -8.75
CA ARG A 53 -6.66 8.10 -10.02
C ARG A 53 -6.13 6.68 -9.78
N SER A 54 -5.16 6.53 -8.91
CA SER A 54 -4.57 5.23 -8.55
C SER A 54 -5.62 4.29 -7.93
N ARG A 55 -6.44 4.81 -7.01
CA ARG A 55 -7.57 4.10 -6.42
C ARG A 55 -8.62 3.70 -7.44
N ALA A 56 -8.99 4.62 -8.34
CA ALA A 56 -9.94 4.34 -9.42
C ALA A 56 -9.45 3.22 -10.37
N ASN A 57 -8.14 3.00 -10.45
CA ASN A 57 -7.51 1.93 -11.22
C ASN A 57 -7.20 0.67 -10.38
N GLY A 58 -7.82 0.52 -9.20
CA GLY A 58 -7.78 -0.71 -8.42
C GLY A 58 -6.58 -0.86 -7.48
N VAL A 59 -5.78 0.18 -7.26
CA VAL A 59 -4.70 0.15 -6.27
C VAL A 59 -5.29 0.29 -4.86
N ASN A 60 -4.91 -0.62 -3.96
CA ASN A 60 -5.40 -0.62 -2.57
C ASN A 60 -4.52 0.26 -1.67
N TYR A 61 -5.14 0.93 -0.72
CA TYR A 61 -4.51 1.82 0.25
C TYR A 61 -4.68 1.25 1.64
N LEU A 62 -3.58 0.79 2.23
CA LEU A 62 -3.60 0.07 3.49
C LEU A 62 -2.69 0.72 4.52
N SER A 63 -3.04 0.55 5.78
CA SER A 63 -2.18 0.91 6.90
C SER A 63 -0.94 -0.01 6.95
N PRO A 64 0.23 0.47 7.45
CA PRO A 64 1.41 -0.39 7.61
C PRO A 64 1.20 -1.62 8.48
N GLU A 65 0.22 -1.58 9.40
CA GLU A 65 -0.16 -2.69 10.26
C GLU A 65 -0.59 -3.92 9.46
N TRP A 66 -1.19 -3.75 8.28
CA TRP A 66 -1.55 -4.86 7.41
C TRP A 66 -0.35 -5.75 7.08
N VAL A 67 0.81 -5.14 6.79
CA VAL A 67 2.05 -5.88 6.50
C VAL A 67 2.52 -6.61 7.75
N LEU A 68 2.54 -5.91 8.88
CA LEU A 68 3.05 -6.47 10.13
C LEU A 68 2.21 -7.67 10.57
N GLU A 69 0.88 -7.55 10.54
CA GLU A 69 -0.02 -8.64 10.90
C GLU A 69 0.06 -9.80 9.89
N SER A 70 0.18 -9.50 8.59
CA SER A 70 0.34 -10.54 7.57
C SER A 70 1.63 -11.36 7.76
N ILE A 71 2.71 -10.70 8.19
CA ILE A 71 3.98 -11.36 8.51
C ILE A 71 3.85 -12.19 9.79
N VAL A 72 3.29 -11.62 10.86
CA VAL A 72 3.14 -12.29 12.16
C VAL A 72 2.28 -13.54 12.04
N GLN A 73 1.19 -13.48 11.27
CA GLN A 73 0.31 -14.63 11.05
C GLN A 73 0.78 -15.56 9.92
N PHE A 74 1.85 -15.19 9.22
CA PHE A 74 2.35 -15.90 8.04
C PHE A 74 1.27 -16.17 6.97
N SER A 75 0.36 -15.20 6.81
CA SER A 75 -0.77 -15.25 5.87
C SER A 75 -1.23 -13.84 5.56
N LEU A 76 -1.54 -13.56 4.29
CA LEU A 76 -2.10 -12.27 3.88
C LEU A 76 -3.42 -12.02 4.60
N GLN A 77 -3.52 -10.88 5.27
CA GLN A 77 -4.74 -10.48 5.98
C GLN A 77 -5.77 -9.89 5.01
N PRO A 78 -7.08 -10.00 5.30
CA PRO A 78 -8.11 -9.32 4.54
C PRO A 78 -7.97 -7.80 4.66
N PHE A 79 -8.29 -7.06 3.60
CA PHE A 79 -8.05 -5.61 3.53
C PHE A 79 -9.02 -4.78 4.37
N ASP A 80 -10.24 -5.27 4.62
CA ASP A 80 -11.35 -4.49 5.18
C ASP A 80 -11.03 -3.75 6.50
N HIS A 81 -10.12 -4.32 7.30
CA HIS A 81 -9.74 -3.78 8.61
C HIS A 81 -8.59 -2.76 8.55
N TYR A 82 -7.91 -2.67 7.42
CA TYR A 82 -6.69 -1.88 7.23
C TYR A 82 -6.83 -0.86 6.10
N GLU A 83 -7.96 -0.86 5.37
CA GLU A 83 -8.24 0.13 4.36
C GLU A 83 -8.30 1.53 4.96
N GLU A 84 -7.46 2.41 4.41
CA GLU A 84 -7.44 3.80 4.80
C GLU A 84 -8.45 4.62 4.01
N LYS A 85 -9.22 5.43 4.73
CA LYS A 85 -10.19 6.37 4.16
C LYS A 85 -9.62 7.77 4.28
N PHE A 86 -9.36 8.38 3.13
CA PHE A 86 -8.98 9.79 3.00
C PHE A 86 -10.20 10.65 2.70
#